data_AF-A0A3M3UF35-F1
#
_entry.id   AF-A0A3M3UF35-F1
#
_cell.length_a   1.000
_cell.length_b   1.000
_cell.length_c   1.000
_cell.angle_alpha   90.00
_cell.angle_beta   90.00
_cell.angle_gamma   90.00
#
_symmetry.space_group_name_H-M   'P 1'
#
loop_
_entity.id
_entity.type
_entity.pdbx_description
1 polymer ?
#
loop_
_entity_poly.entity_id
_entity_poly.type
_entity_poly.pdbx_seq_one_letter_code
_entity_poly.pdbx_strand_id
1 'polypeptide(L)' 'MMNDLPLAAPAGHPCVPTLNIGLTEFIEEFGDELLESLNRSNPPVYAGIDNPARQWVLDGLKRQPFPAQAQVVQA' A
#
# COMPACT_ATOMS: atom_id res chain seq x y z
N MET A 1 11.93 44.53 32.33
CA MET A 1 12.38 43.30 31.63
C MET A 1 12.16 42.17 32.62
N MET A 2 10.92 41.73 32.84
CA MET A 2 10.20 40.70 32.07
C MET A 2 11.03 39.42 31.91
N ASN A 3 10.76 38.39 32.74
CA ASN A 3 10.20 37.13 32.25
C ASN A 3 9.99 36.10 33.39
N ASP A 4 8.93 36.26 34.18
CA ASP A 4 8.37 35.17 35.00
C ASP A 4 7.03 34.77 34.38
N LEU A 5 7.10 34.06 33.25
CA LEU A 5 5.95 33.35 32.71
C LEU A 5 5.92 31.98 33.38
N PRO A 6 4.85 31.62 34.13
CA PRO A 6 4.69 30.25 34.56
C PRO A 6 4.57 29.37 33.32
N LEU A 7 5.47 28.39 33.18
CA LEU A 7 5.35 27.31 32.19
C LEU A 7 4.00 26.63 32.45
N ALA A 8 3.00 27.00 31.67
CA ALA A 8 1.71 26.34 31.69
C ALA A 8 1.98 24.84 31.51
N ALA A 9 1.49 24.03 32.45
CA ALA A 9 1.57 22.59 32.36
C ALA A 9 1.15 22.16 30.95
N PRO A 10 1.85 21.22 30.30
CA PRO A 10 1.43 20.74 29.00
C PRO A 10 -0.01 20.25 29.17
N ALA A 11 -0.92 20.91 28.46
CA ALA A 11 -2.32 20.50 28.39
C ALA A 11 -2.30 18.99 28.17
N GLY A 12 -2.80 18.24 29.16
CA GLY A 12 -2.79 16.79 29.11
C GLY A 12 -3.31 16.37 27.75
N HIS A 13 -2.53 15.55 27.03
CA HIS A 13 -3.05 14.87 25.86
C HIS A 13 -4.41 14.33 26.30
N PRO A 14 -5.52 14.66 25.60
CA PRO A 14 -6.78 14.03 25.91
C PRO A 14 -6.47 12.53 25.92
N CYS A 15 -6.81 11.87 27.03
CA CYS A 15 -6.73 10.44 27.14
C CYS A 15 -7.66 9.91 26.04
N VAL A 16 -7.10 9.72 24.84
CA VAL A 16 -7.82 9.10 23.75
C VAL A 16 -8.05 7.69 24.26
N PRO A 17 -9.31 7.31 24.51
CA PRO A 17 -9.58 5.94 24.87
C PRO A 17 -8.99 5.06 23.78
N THR A 18 -8.28 4.01 24.15
CA THR A 18 -7.72 3.06 23.19
C THR A 18 -8.87 2.54 22.34
N LEU A 19 -8.96 3.01 21.10
CA LEU A 19 -9.89 2.51 20.11
C LEU A 19 -9.39 1.12 19.70
N ASN A 20 -9.98 0.10 20.30
CA ASN A 20 -9.64 -1.28 20.06
C ASN A 20 -10.72 -1.88 19.16
N ILE A 21 -10.43 -1.93 17.86
CA ILE A 21 -11.30 -2.54 16.84
C ILE A 21 -10.85 -3.98 16.59
N GLY A 22 -11.80 -4.90 16.41
CA GLY A 22 -11.48 -6.27 16.03
C GLY A 22 -10.97 -6.32 14.59
N LEU A 23 -9.97 -7.16 14.29
CA LEU A 23 -9.41 -7.25 12.93
C LEU A 23 -10.49 -7.56 11.88
N THR A 24 -11.46 -8.42 12.19
CA THR A 24 -12.57 -8.73 11.28
C THR A 24 -13.43 -7.49 10.99
N GLU A 25 -13.86 -6.79 12.04
CA GLU A 25 -14.65 -5.55 11.93
C GLU A 25 -13.89 -4.46 11.16
N PHE A 26 -12.57 -4.34 11.41
CA PHE A 26 -11.70 -3.44 10.67
C PHE A 26 -11.62 -3.78 9.18
N ILE A 27 -11.48 -5.06 8.82
CA ILE A 27 -11.41 -5.47 7.42
C ILE A 27 -12.76 -5.27 6.72
N GLU A 28 -13.87 -5.50 7.42
CA GLU A 28 -15.22 -5.28 6.88
C GLU A 28 -15.51 -3.79 6.65
N GLU A 29 -15.08 -2.90 7.55
CA GLU A 29 -15.29 -1.46 7.40
C GLU A 29 -14.33 -0.80 6.41
N PHE A 30 -13.04 -1.17 6.42
CA PHE A 30 -11.99 -0.41 5.72
C PHE A 30 -11.28 -1.19 4.61
N GLY A 31 -11.59 -2.47 4.41
CA GLY A 31 -10.82 -3.35 3.52
C GLY A 31 -10.74 -2.88 2.08
N ASP A 32 -11.88 -2.57 1.46
CA ASP A 32 -11.96 -2.17 0.06
C ASP A 32 -11.26 -0.83 -0.21
N GLU A 33 -11.52 0.18 0.63
CA GLU A 33 -10.91 1.51 0.50
C GLU A 33 -9.39 1.47 0.77
N LEU A 34 -8.96 0.68 1.77
CA LEU A 34 -7.55 0.48 2.07
C LEU A 34 -6.83 -0.20 0.90
N LEU A 35 -7.45 -1.23 0.31
CA LEU A 35 -6.92 -1.94 -0.84
C LEU A 35 -6.85 -1.04 -2.08
N GLU A 36 -7.87 -0.21 -2.33
CA GLU A 36 -7.87 0.76 -3.42
C GLU A 36 -6.74 1.79 -3.25
N SER A 37 -6.61 2.36 -2.05
CA SER A 37 -5.54 3.32 -1.72
C SER A 37 -4.16 2.70 -1.89
N LEU A 38 -3.98 1.47 -1.39
CA LEU A 38 -2.75 0.70 -1.58
C LEU A 38 -2.44 0.48 -3.06
N ASN A 39 -3.41 0.07 -3.86
CA ASN A 39 -3.23 -0.13 -5.30
C ASN A 39 -2.94 1.19 -6.04
N ARG A 40 -3.42 2.34 -5.55
CA ARG A 40 -3.09 3.65 -6.13
C ARG A 40 -1.66 4.07 -5.83
N SER A 41 -1.20 3.85 -4.61
CA SER A 41 0.17 4.16 -4.18
C SER A 41 1.20 3.16 -4.72
N ASN A 42 0.81 1.89 -4.78
CA ASN A 42 1.58 0.78 -5.33
C ASN A 42 0.76 0.15 -6.48
N PRO A 43 0.78 0.77 -7.68
CA PRO A 43 0.09 0.19 -8.83
C PRO A 43 0.46 -1.28 -8.98
N PRO A 44 -0.53 -2.19 -9.05
CA PRO A 44 -0.25 -3.61 -9.15
C PRO A 44 0.62 -3.85 -10.39
N VAL A 45 1.76 -4.50 -10.16
CA VAL A 45 2.72 -4.85 -11.21
C VAL A 45 2.08 -5.78 -12.26
N TYR A 46 1.01 -6.47 -11.87
CA TYR A 46 0.20 -7.33 -12.73
C TYR A 46 -1.29 -7.10 -12.48
N ALA A 47 -1.99 -6.51 -13.45
CA ALA A 47 -3.45 -6.37 -13.46
C ALA A 47 -4.13 -7.36 -14.42
N GLY A 48 -3.45 -8.47 -14.79
CA GLY A 48 -3.99 -9.42 -15.78
C GLY A 48 -4.00 -8.89 -17.23
N ILE A 49 -3.35 -7.76 -17.49
CA ILE A 49 -3.37 -7.11 -18.81
C ILE A 49 -2.27 -7.70 -19.68
N ASP A 50 -2.67 -8.29 -20.80
CA ASP A 50 -1.76 -8.68 -21.87
C ASP A 50 -1.09 -7.43 -22.46
N ASN A 51 0.23 -7.34 -22.34
CA ASN A 51 1.02 -6.28 -22.93
C ASN A 51 1.72 -6.84 -24.18
N PRO A 52 1.32 -6.44 -25.41
CA PRO A 52 1.89 -6.98 -26.64
C PRO A 52 3.38 -6.64 -26.80
N ALA A 53 3.83 -5.48 -26.31
CA ALA A 53 5.25 -5.12 -26.32
C ALA A 53 6.07 -6.03 -25.39
N ARG A 54 5.50 -6.41 -24.23
CA ARG A 54 6.09 -7.40 -23.32
C ARG A 54 6.20 -8.77 -23.99
N GLN A 55 5.15 -9.21 -24.71
CA GLN A 55 5.18 -10.48 -25.42
C GLN A 55 6.31 -10.51 -26.46
N TRP A 56 6.52 -9.41 -27.20
CA TRP A 56 7.60 -9.31 -28.17
C TRP A 56 9.00 -9.40 -27.52
N VAL A 57 9.19 -8.81 -26.34
CA VAL A 57 10.46 -8.92 -25.59
C VAL A 57 10.70 -10.36 -25.12
N LEU A 58 9.67 -11.02 -24.59
CA LEU A 58 9.76 -12.41 -24.14
C LEU A 58 10.04 -13.37 -25.31
N ASP A 59 9.37 -13.20 -26.45
CA ASP A 59 9.63 -13.96 -27.69
C ASP A 59 11.10 -13.80 -28.17
N GLY A 60 11.71 -12.64 -27.92
CA GLY A 60 13.10 -12.36 -28.27
C GLY A 60 14.16 -13.00 -27.35
N LEU A 61 13.77 -13.61 -26.22
CA LEU A 61 14.72 -14.20 -25.27
C LEU A 61 15.31 -15.52 -25.78
N LYS A 62 16.64 -15.65 -25.70
CA LYS A 62 17.36 -16.91 -26.02
C LYS A 62 16.91 -18.10 -25.18
N ARG A 63 16.37 -17.85 -23.99
CA ARG A 63 15.72 -18.85 -23.14
C ARG A 63 14.31 -18.37 -22.85
N GLN A 64 13.35 -19.08 -23.42
CA GLN A 64 11.93 -18.78 -23.21
C GLN A 64 11.53 -19.10 -21.76
N PRO A 65 10.85 -18.19 -21.06
CA PRO A 65 10.25 -18.50 -19.76
C PRO A 65 9.16 -19.55 -19.93
N PHE A 66 8.95 -20.41 -18.93
CA PHE A 66 7.80 -21.30 -18.95
C PHE A 66 6.49 -20.50 -18.74
N PRO A 67 5.30 -21.02 -19.11
CA PRO A 67 4.07 -20.23 -19.19
C PRO A 67 3.68 -19.46 -17.91
N ALA A 68 3.94 -20.02 -16.73
CA ALA A 68 3.71 -19.32 -15.46
C ALA A 68 4.75 -18.22 -15.17
N GLN A 69 6.00 -18.36 -15.65
CA GLN A 69 7.01 -17.30 -15.60
C GLN A 69 6.72 -16.19 -16.62
N ALA A 70 6.23 -16.52 -17.81
CA ALA A 70 5.90 -15.55 -18.85
C ALA A 70 4.83 -14.54 -18.39
N GLN A 71 4.02 -14.90 -17.39
CA GLN A 71 3.02 -14.01 -16.79
C GLN A 71 3.61 -13.03 -15.76
N VAL A 72 4.83 -13.28 -15.26
CA VAL A 72 5.42 -12.58 -14.10
C VAL A 72 6.75 -11.87 -14.44
N VAL A 73 7.51 -12.36 -15.43
CA VAL A 73 8.83 -11.82 -15.79
C VAL A 73 8.71 -10.42 -16.40
N GLN A 74 9.45 -9.46 -15.83
CA GLN A 74 9.66 -8.10 -16.34
C GLN A 74 11.15 -7.86 -16.62
N ALA A 75 11.46 -6.91 -17.52
CA ALA A 75 12.79 -6.39 -17.83
C ALA A 75 12.84 -4.90 -17.50
#